data_AF-B1YD11-F1
#
_entry.id   AF-B1YD11-F1
#
_cell.length_a   1.000
_cell.length_b   1.000
_cell.length_c   1.000
_cell.angle_alpha   90.00
_cell.angle_beta   90.00
_cell.angle_gamma   90.00
#
_symmetry.space_group_name_H-M   'P 1'
#
loop_
_entity.id
_entity.type
_entity.pdbx_description
1 polymer ?
#
loop_
_entity_poly.entity_id
_entity_poly.type
_entity_poly.pdbx_seq_one_letter_code
_entity_poly.pdbx_strand_id
1 'polypeptide(L)'
;MSNLLLLLLWQSPDKIGRDILDKVAFVGTAYSADAVNFVVKSLYENLNGVDTVIVYGPDLNGAGDLIIQALRGVCNEALRVPCKYVENLGVRVVDLRWSSEDRLRRAVEELYKPAASEVRPRVEIQLEVPNKRMPYQGPHILYDSDLEALRYKAVDYLLTYGLDSGDVIYGVLILQVGSTGSYLTRPCDVLQEWPCGLEKSAFLIATPAFVQKRDLEAFYTAKPEIYKRDVYDPHGNFVIADRLYHYSPRGVLLRQLELDEANLRKEAQKLLPDHAFYLGQEWAAYKILRDRYVQDRWKTAGAGGGI
;
A
#
# COMPACT_ATOMS: atom_id res chain seq x y z
N MET A 1 -7.37 21.32 25.27
CA MET A 1 -6.97 20.58 24.06
C MET A 1 -7.23 21.48 22.86
N SER A 2 -6.52 21.27 21.75
CA SER A 2 -6.87 21.92 20.46
C SER A 2 -8.07 21.21 19.83
N ASN A 3 -8.82 21.93 18.99
CA ASN A 3 -9.91 21.42 18.16
C ASN A 3 -9.43 20.88 16.78
N LEU A 4 -8.14 21.03 16.46
CA LEU A 4 -7.57 20.73 15.15
C LEU A 4 -6.80 19.39 15.13
N LEU A 5 -6.94 18.60 14.07
CA LEU A 5 -6.09 17.45 13.73
C LEU A 5 -5.48 17.67 12.34
N LEU A 6 -4.17 17.43 12.20
CA LEU A 6 -3.44 17.62 10.96
C LEU A 6 -2.96 16.28 10.36
N LEU A 7 -3.46 15.95 9.17
CA LEU A 7 -2.97 14.84 8.35
C LEU A 7 -2.03 15.38 7.29
N LEU A 8 -0.80 14.86 7.24
CA LEU A 8 0.28 15.37 6.38
C LEU A 8 0.44 14.59 5.07
N LEU A 9 -0.34 13.52 4.85
CA LEU A 9 -0.20 12.59 3.72
C LEU A 9 1.28 12.14 3.56
N TRP A 10 1.92 12.52 2.46
CA TRP A 10 3.32 12.24 2.11
C TRP A 10 4.31 13.36 2.50
N GLN A 11 3.89 14.37 3.27
CA GLN A 11 4.75 15.44 3.79
C GLN A 11 5.36 15.03 5.14
N SER A 12 6.66 15.29 5.31
CA SER A 12 7.39 14.97 6.56
C SER A 12 7.07 15.97 7.68
N PRO A 13 6.81 15.54 8.94
CA PRO A 13 6.44 16.44 10.04
C PRO A 13 7.51 17.48 10.41
N ASP A 14 8.78 17.15 10.23
CA ASP A 14 9.95 18.03 10.39
C ASP A 14 9.97 19.23 9.42
N LYS A 15 9.16 19.19 8.35
CA LYS A 15 9.01 20.25 7.35
C LYS A 15 7.76 21.13 7.58
N ILE A 16 7.30 21.23 8.83
CA ILE A 16 6.15 22.03 9.24
C ILE A 16 6.59 23.01 10.34
N GLY A 17 6.25 24.30 10.21
CA GLY A 17 6.56 25.30 11.23
C GLY A 17 5.99 24.94 12.62
N ARG A 18 6.80 25.14 13.68
CA ARG A 18 6.38 24.81 15.06
C ARG A 18 5.11 25.52 15.50
N ASP A 19 4.90 26.76 15.05
CA ASP A 19 3.69 27.54 15.32
C ASP A 19 2.39 26.90 14.78
N ILE A 20 2.50 26.02 13.79
CA ILE A 20 1.39 25.15 13.34
C ILE A 20 1.27 23.94 14.27
N LEU A 21 2.38 23.27 14.57
CA LEU A 21 2.43 22.06 15.41
C LEU A 21 1.92 22.31 16.84
N ASP A 22 2.25 23.48 17.41
CA ASP A 22 1.84 23.91 18.76
C ASP A 22 0.33 24.21 18.86
N LYS A 23 -0.39 24.28 17.72
CA LYS A 23 -1.83 24.61 17.63
C LYS A 23 -2.72 23.41 17.28
N VAL A 24 -2.17 22.22 17.10
CA VAL A 24 -2.92 21.02 16.70
C VAL A 24 -2.89 19.95 17.80
N ALA A 25 -4.01 19.24 17.98
CA ALA A 25 -4.13 18.20 19.01
C ALA A 25 -3.39 16.92 18.64
N PHE A 26 -3.26 16.64 17.34
CA PHE A 26 -2.51 15.51 16.80
C PHE A 26 -2.01 15.81 15.38
N VAL A 27 -0.85 15.25 15.04
CA VAL A 27 -0.22 15.31 13.72
C VAL A 27 0.11 13.90 13.26
N GLY A 28 -0.36 13.50 12.07
CA GLY A 28 -0.11 12.17 11.52
C GLY A 28 0.23 12.20 10.04
N THR A 29 1.24 11.44 9.63
CA THR A 29 1.50 11.11 8.22
C THR A 29 0.53 10.03 7.76
N ALA A 30 0.04 10.11 6.53
CA ALA A 30 -1.04 9.25 6.03
C ALA A 30 -0.76 8.79 4.59
N TYR A 31 0.13 7.79 4.47
CA TYR A 31 0.59 7.25 3.18
C TYR A 31 -0.44 6.33 2.50
N SER A 32 -1.41 5.79 3.24
CA SER A 32 -2.48 4.92 2.74
C SER A 32 -3.86 5.44 3.14
N ALA A 33 -4.88 5.11 2.36
CA ALA A 33 -6.26 5.54 2.62
C ALA A 33 -6.83 4.85 3.88
N ASP A 34 -6.34 3.66 4.22
CA ASP A 34 -6.67 2.95 5.46
C ASP A 34 -6.39 3.76 6.73
N ALA A 35 -5.49 4.76 6.66
CA ALA A 35 -5.26 5.71 7.75
C ALA A 35 -6.56 6.36 8.25
N VAL A 36 -7.57 6.54 7.38
CA VAL A 36 -8.85 7.14 7.78
C VAL A 36 -9.59 6.31 8.84
N ASN A 37 -9.42 4.98 8.86
CA ASN A 37 -10.04 4.11 9.86
C ASN A 37 -9.48 4.39 11.26
N PHE A 38 -8.16 4.60 11.35
CA PHE A 38 -7.48 4.98 12.60
C PHE A 38 -7.75 6.43 13.01
N VAL A 39 -7.97 7.34 12.04
CA VAL A 39 -8.39 8.72 12.32
C VAL A 39 -9.83 8.74 12.87
N VAL A 40 -10.78 8.06 12.23
CA VAL A 40 -12.17 7.96 12.73
C VAL A 40 -12.22 7.31 14.11
N LYS A 41 -11.51 6.19 14.30
CA LYS A 41 -11.36 5.54 15.62
C LYS A 41 -10.80 6.50 16.67
N SER A 42 -9.71 7.21 16.36
CA SER A 42 -9.11 8.21 17.27
C SER A 42 -10.09 9.35 17.61
N LEU A 43 -10.85 9.86 16.64
CA LEU A 43 -11.84 10.93 16.86
C LEU A 43 -12.99 10.51 17.78
N TYR A 44 -13.36 9.23 17.81
CA TYR A 44 -14.36 8.70 18.76
C TYR A 44 -13.78 8.24 20.10
N GLU A 45 -12.52 7.82 20.16
CA GLU A 45 -11.97 7.19 21.37
C GLU A 45 -11.11 8.12 22.23
N ASN A 46 -10.33 9.03 21.63
CA ASN A 46 -9.28 9.77 22.34
C ASN A 46 -9.15 11.24 21.93
N LEU A 47 -9.72 11.64 20.79
CA LEU A 47 -9.68 12.98 20.21
C LEU A 47 -11.10 13.55 20.02
N ASN A 48 -12.02 13.23 20.93
CA ASN A 48 -13.43 13.64 20.89
C ASN A 48 -13.69 15.14 21.13
N GLY A 49 -12.64 15.93 21.38
CA GLY A 49 -12.66 17.40 21.34
C GLY A 49 -12.20 18.02 20.00
N VAL A 50 -11.85 17.21 19.00
CA VAL A 50 -11.47 17.68 17.66
C VAL A 50 -12.70 17.86 16.78
N ASP A 51 -12.93 19.08 16.30
CA ASP A 51 -14.01 19.43 15.37
C ASP A 51 -13.54 19.58 13.92
N THR A 52 -12.23 19.70 13.69
CA THR A 52 -11.66 20.07 12.38
C THR A 52 -10.48 19.18 12.01
N VAL A 53 -10.53 18.57 10.83
CA VAL A 53 -9.42 17.80 10.26
C VAL A 53 -8.88 18.51 9.02
N ILE A 54 -7.60 18.86 9.07
CA ILE A 54 -6.87 19.47 7.94
C ILE A 54 -6.09 18.36 7.24
N VAL A 55 -6.31 18.17 5.94
CA VAL A 55 -5.55 17.23 5.11
C VAL A 55 -4.62 18.03 4.19
N TYR A 56 -3.32 17.88 4.39
CA TYR A 56 -2.25 18.67 3.78
C TYR A 56 -1.18 17.76 3.14
N GLY A 57 -0.31 18.35 2.34
CA GLY A 57 0.82 17.66 1.71
C GLY A 57 0.49 17.11 0.32
N PRO A 58 1.45 16.44 -0.33
CA PRO A 58 1.24 15.81 -1.63
C PRO A 58 0.45 14.50 -1.49
N ASP A 59 -0.42 14.23 -2.46
CA ASP A 59 -1.31 13.06 -2.52
C ASP A 59 -0.85 12.11 -3.64
N LEU A 60 0.38 11.60 -3.51
CA LEU A 60 1.11 10.91 -4.59
C LEU A 60 0.38 9.68 -5.16
N ASN A 61 -0.53 9.10 -4.37
CA ASN A 61 -1.24 7.87 -4.67
C ASN A 61 -2.77 8.05 -4.69
N GLY A 62 -3.31 9.27 -4.50
CA GLY A 62 -4.75 9.50 -4.45
C GLY A 62 -5.46 8.83 -3.26
N ALA A 63 -4.71 8.56 -2.19
CA ALA A 63 -5.22 8.11 -0.90
C ALA A 63 -5.90 9.26 -0.13
N GLY A 64 -5.35 10.47 -0.25
CA GLY A 64 -5.91 11.68 0.34
C GLY A 64 -7.33 11.99 -0.14
N ASP A 65 -7.62 11.71 -1.41
CA ASP A 65 -8.97 11.78 -1.98
C ASP A 65 -9.96 10.88 -1.21
N LEU A 66 -9.61 9.61 -1.00
CA LEU A 66 -10.45 8.66 -0.27
C LEU A 66 -10.58 9.02 1.21
N ILE A 67 -9.50 9.50 1.84
CA ILE A 67 -9.52 10.01 3.22
C ILE A 67 -10.48 11.20 3.32
N ILE A 68 -10.42 12.17 2.40
CA ILE A 68 -11.26 13.38 2.44
C ILE A 68 -12.73 13.07 2.17
N GLN A 69 -13.03 12.17 1.22
CA GLN A 69 -14.40 11.70 0.97
C GLN A 69 -14.98 11.03 2.22
N ALA A 70 -14.23 10.11 2.82
CA ALA A 70 -14.62 9.45 4.07
C ALA A 70 -14.84 10.47 5.19
N LEU A 71 -13.88 11.35 5.49
CA LEU A 71 -14.04 12.34 6.57
C LEU A 71 -15.22 13.30 6.35
N ARG A 72 -15.71 13.46 5.10
CA ARG A 72 -16.92 14.22 4.73
C ARG A 72 -18.23 13.42 4.82
N GLY A 73 -18.20 12.19 5.29
CA GLY A 73 -19.38 11.33 5.48
C GLY A 73 -19.66 10.31 4.37
N VAL A 74 -18.83 10.23 3.33
CA VAL A 74 -19.04 9.27 2.22
C VAL A 74 -18.53 7.89 2.63
N CYS A 75 -19.43 6.89 2.68
CA CYS A 75 -18.98 5.51 2.89
C CYS A 75 -18.30 4.97 1.61
N ASN A 76 -16.97 4.81 1.62
CA ASN A 76 -16.17 4.44 0.44
C ASN A 76 -15.26 3.22 0.69
N GLU A 77 -14.54 2.78 -0.35
CA GLU A 77 -13.77 1.53 -0.34
C GLU A 77 -12.58 1.49 0.65
N ALA A 78 -12.14 2.64 1.17
CA ALA A 78 -11.08 2.69 2.17
C ALA A 78 -11.57 2.31 3.58
N LEU A 79 -12.88 2.22 3.79
CA LEU A 79 -13.46 2.06 5.13
C LEU A 79 -13.52 0.61 5.60
N ARG A 80 -13.10 0.46 6.86
CA ARG A 80 -13.25 -0.71 7.73
C ARG A 80 -13.93 -0.34 9.06
N VAL A 81 -14.18 0.95 9.29
CA VAL A 81 -15.15 1.41 10.30
C VAL A 81 -16.57 1.31 9.71
N PRO A 82 -17.59 0.87 10.47
CA PRO A 82 -18.97 0.84 9.98
C PRO A 82 -19.48 2.23 9.56
N CYS A 83 -20.12 2.34 8.39
CA CYS A 83 -20.51 3.61 7.75
C CYS A 83 -21.17 4.63 8.69
N LYS A 84 -22.01 4.18 9.63
CA LYS A 84 -22.70 5.01 10.64
C LYS A 84 -21.78 5.95 11.44
N TYR A 85 -20.51 5.58 11.67
CA TYR A 85 -19.53 6.43 12.38
C TYR A 85 -18.91 7.50 11.48
N VAL A 86 -18.99 7.31 10.17
CA VAL A 86 -18.44 8.20 9.14
C VAL A 86 -19.51 9.21 8.71
N GLU A 87 -20.72 8.74 8.43
CA GLU A 87 -21.92 9.56 8.18
C GLU A 87 -22.17 10.57 9.30
N ASN A 88 -21.93 10.17 10.55
CA ASN A 88 -22.10 11.00 11.75
C ASN A 88 -20.77 11.57 12.29
N LEU A 89 -19.73 11.66 11.46
CA LEU A 89 -18.40 12.13 11.90
C LEU A 89 -18.35 13.65 12.17
N GLY A 90 -19.22 14.45 11.55
CA GLY A 90 -19.47 15.84 11.97
C GLY A 90 -18.26 16.78 12.05
N VAL A 91 -17.14 16.45 11.38
CA VAL A 91 -15.91 17.26 11.39
C VAL A 91 -15.85 18.20 10.18
N ARG A 92 -15.28 19.38 10.36
CA ARG A 92 -14.91 20.29 9.26
C ARG A 92 -13.65 19.74 8.57
N VAL A 93 -13.80 19.25 7.33
CA VAL A 93 -12.69 18.72 6.53
C VAL A 93 -12.10 19.79 5.62
N VAL A 94 -10.86 20.21 5.91
CA VAL A 94 -10.13 21.20 5.13
C VAL A 94 -9.17 20.50 4.17
N ASP A 95 -9.45 20.57 2.87
CA ASP A 95 -8.58 20.02 1.82
C ASP A 95 -7.53 21.07 1.42
N LEU A 96 -6.29 20.85 1.87
CA LEU A 96 -5.09 21.62 1.53
C LEU A 96 -4.03 20.74 0.86
N ARG A 97 -4.45 19.65 0.20
CA ARG A 97 -3.54 18.86 -0.64
C ARG A 97 -2.86 19.76 -1.66
N TRP A 98 -1.58 19.48 -1.93
CA TRP A 98 -0.74 20.24 -2.88
C TRP A 98 -0.66 21.76 -2.64
N SER A 99 -1.10 22.25 -1.47
CA SER A 99 -1.05 23.69 -1.13
C SER A 99 0.28 24.07 -0.47
N SER A 100 0.62 25.37 -0.48
CA SER A 100 1.79 25.88 0.24
C SER A 100 1.58 25.94 1.75
N GLU A 101 2.69 25.96 2.50
CA GLU A 101 2.66 26.05 3.96
C GLU A 101 2.00 27.35 4.44
N ASP A 102 2.15 28.48 3.73
CA ASP A 102 1.45 29.72 4.05
C ASP A 102 -0.09 29.57 4.03
N ARG A 103 -0.61 28.61 3.26
CA ARG A 103 -2.05 28.32 3.19
C ARG A 103 -2.47 27.43 4.36
N LEU A 104 -1.64 26.46 4.75
CA LEU A 104 -1.81 25.68 5.98
C LEU A 104 -1.78 26.59 7.21
N ARG A 105 -0.77 27.44 7.32
CA ARG A 105 -0.57 28.40 8.42
C ARG A 105 -1.79 29.29 8.61
N ARG A 106 -2.29 29.93 7.55
CA ARG A 106 -3.52 30.76 7.59
C ARG A 106 -4.77 29.95 7.98
N ALA A 107 -4.93 28.73 7.47
CA ALA A 107 -6.06 27.88 7.86
C ALA A 107 -5.98 27.43 9.33
N VAL A 108 -4.77 27.22 9.86
CA VAL A 108 -4.58 26.91 11.29
C VAL A 108 -4.89 28.13 12.16
N GLU A 109 -4.44 29.34 11.79
CA GLU A 109 -4.80 30.57 12.51
C GLU A 109 -6.31 30.88 12.51
N GLU A 110 -7.00 30.68 11.38
CA GLU A 110 -8.46 30.94 11.26
C GLU A 110 -9.29 29.95 12.12
N LEU A 111 -8.81 28.71 12.26
CA LEU A 111 -9.60 27.59 12.78
C LEU A 111 -9.21 27.15 14.20
N TYR A 112 -8.06 27.58 14.70
CA TYR A 112 -7.59 27.26 16.03
C TYR A 112 -8.48 27.89 17.12
N LYS A 113 -9.24 27.05 17.80
CA LYS A 113 -10.18 27.39 18.86
C LYS A 113 -9.92 26.47 20.06
N PRO A 114 -8.98 26.82 20.96
CA PRO A 114 -8.59 25.98 22.11
C PRO A 114 -9.63 25.99 23.26
N ALA A 115 -10.92 25.83 22.93
CA ALA A 115 -12.07 25.73 23.81
C ALA A 115 -13.27 25.18 23.00
N ALA A 116 -14.16 24.34 23.51
CA ALA A 116 -14.20 23.60 24.78
C ALA A 116 -15.24 22.45 24.68
N SER A 117 -15.29 21.58 25.69
CA SER A 117 -16.15 20.38 25.78
C SER A 117 -15.90 19.30 24.71
N GLU A 118 -16.47 18.11 24.92
CA GLU A 118 -16.42 17.02 23.94
C GLU A 118 -17.46 17.30 22.84
N VAL A 119 -17.03 17.39 21.58
CA VAL A 119 -17.93 17.58 20.43
C VAL A 119 -18.59 16.27 19.96
N ARG A 120 -18.27 15.17 20.65
CA ARG A 120 -18.59 13.80 20.27
C ARG A 120 -18.67 12.89 21.50
N PRO A 121 -19.69 12.01 21.62
CA PRO A 121 -19.69 10.99 22.65
C PRO A 121 -18.53 10.00 22.44
N ARG A 122 -17.85 9.62 23.51
CA ARG A 122 -16.77 8.62 23.47
C ARG A 122 -17.36 7.24 23.14
N VAL A 123 -16.87 6.59 22.08
CA VAL A 123 -17.32 5.25 21.65
C VAL A 123 -16.13 4.43 21.17
N GLU A 124 -16.01 3.19 21.62
CA GLU A 124 -15.03 2.26 21.05
C GLU A 124 -15.50 1.74 19.68
N ILE A 125 -14.64 1.84 18.67
CA ILE A 125 -14.88 1.38 17.31
C ILE A 125 -13.95 0.20 17.01
N GLN A 126 -14.56 -0.96 16.78
CA GLN A 126 -13.89 -2.12 16.21
C GLN A 126 -13.71 -1.91 14.70
N LEU A 127 -12.52 -2.19 14.18
CA LEU A 127 -12.22 -2.14 12.75
C LEU A 127 -12.44 -3.52 12.14
N GLU A 128 -13.17 -3.59 11.02
CA GLU A 128 -13.32 -4.82 10.26
C GLU A 128 -11.98 -5.28 9.68
N VAL A 129 -11.81 -6.60 9.53
CA VAL A 129 -10.62 -7.19 8.90
C VAL A 129 -10.87 -7.31 7.39
N PRO A 130 -10.00 -6.80 6.53
CA PRO A 130 -10.22 -6.80 5.08
C PRO A 130 -10.05 -8.21 4.51
N ASN A 131 -11.19 -8.86 4.23
CA ASN A 131 -11.26 -10.21 3.67
C ASN A 131 -11.31 -10.22 2.12
N LYS A 132 -11.06 -9.07 1.47
CA LYS A 132 -11.22 -8.93 0.02
C LYS A 132 -9.97 -9.37 -0.74
N ARG A 133 -10.00 -10.57 -1.33
CA ARG A 133 -9.15 -10.88 -2.51
C ARG A 133 -9.63 -10.05 -3.70
N MET A 134 -9.34 -8.74 -3.72
CA MET A 134 -9.66 -7.89 -4.86
C MET A 134 -8.70 -8.25 -6.02
N PRO A 135 -9.23 -8.61 -7.20
CA PRO A 135 -8.39 -8.82 -8.38
C PRO A 135 -7.75 -7.50 -8.78
N TYR A 136 -6.46 -7.53 -9.08
CA TYR A 136 -5.67 -6.33 -9.29
C TYR A 136 -5.41 -6.09 -10.78
N GLN A 137 -5.89 -4.95 -11.28
CA GLN A 137 -5.92 -4.63 -12.71
C GLN A 137 -4.73 -3.80 -13.20
N GLY A 138 -3.90 -3.26 -12.31
CA GLY A 138 -2.68 -2.56 -12.71
C GLY A 138 -1.58 -3.54 -13.15
N PRO A 139 -0.57 -3.08 -13.90
CA PRO A 139 0.55 -3.92 -14.30
C PRO A 139 1.36 -4.37 -13.07
N HIS A 140 1.41 -5.68 -12.82
CA HIS A 140 2.39 -6.27 -11.91
C HIS A 140 3.61 -6.74 -12.70
N ILE A 141 4.79 -6.28 -12.30
CA ILE A 141 6.04 -6.82 -12.77
C ILE A 141 6.32 -8.09 -11.95
N LEU A 142 6.84 -9.12 -12.62
CA LEU A 142 7.35 -10.36 -12.03
C LEU A 142 8.69 -10.70 -12.71
N TYR A 143 9.74 -10.90 -11.93
CA TYR A 143 11.04 -11.39 -12.42
C TYR A 143 11.38 -12.77 -11.87
N ASP A 144 11.85 -13.64 -12.76
CA ASP A 144 12.70 -14.77 -12.43
C ASP A 144 13.72 -14.97 -13.55
N SER A 145 14.98 -15.27 -13.22
CA SER A 145 16.02 -15.60 -14.19
C SER A 145 15.85 -16.98 -14.83
N ASP A 146 14.91 -17.79 -14.31
CA ASP A 146 14.49 -19.07 -14.88
C ASP A 146 13.06 -18.96 -15.45
N LEU A 147 12.91 -19.37 -16.72
CA LEU A 147 11.65 -19.27 -17.44
C LEU A 147 10.55 -20.17 -16.88
N GLU A 148 10.88 -21.35 -16.33
CA GLU A 148 9.85 -22.21 -15.73
C GLU A 148 9.40 -21.62 -14.39
N ALA A 149 10.33 -21.13 -13.57
CA ALA A 149 10.02 -20.44 -12.31
C ALA A 149 9.14 -19.20 -12.53
N LEU A 150 9.46 -18.38 -13.53
CA LEU A 150 8.66 -17.21 -13.90
C LEU A 150 7.24 -17.59 -14.34
N ARG A 151 7.08 -18.68 -15.10
CA ARG A 151 5.78 -19.20 -15.52
C ARG A 151 4.93 -19.59 -14.32
N TYR A 152 5.47 -20.37 -13.38
CA TYR A 152 4.74 -20.78 -12.18
C TYR A 152 4.39 -19.58 -11.28
N LYS A 153 5.29 -18.59 -11.14
CA LYS A 153 5.00 -17.30 -10.47
C LYS A 153 3.86 -16.54 -11.14
N ALA A 154 3.86 -16.45 -12.48
CA ALA A 154 2.80 -15.79 -13.25
C ALA A 154 1.45 -16.52 -13.11
N VAL A 155 1.43 -17.86 -13.06
CA VAL A 155 0.21 -18.65 -12.83
C VAL A 155 -0.30 -18.48 -11.40
N ASP A 156 0.54 -18.54 -10.35
CA ASP A 156 0.12 -18.27 -8.97
C ASP A 156 -0.41 -16.84 -8.80
N TYR A 157 0.20 -15.87 -9.47
CA TYR A 157 -0.30 -14.50 -9.50
C TYR A 157 -1.69 -14.43 -10.14
N LEU A 158 -1.88 -14.99 -11.34
CA LEU A 158 -3.19 -14.98 -12.02
C LEU A 158 -4.27 -15.71 -11.22
N LEU A 159 -3.94 -16.82 -10.56
CA LEU A 159 -4.85 -17.54 -9.66
C LEU A 159 -5.14 -16.80 -8.34
N THR A 160 -4.31 -15.84 -7.94
CA THR A 160 -4.47 -15.07 -6.69
C THR A 160 -5.11 -13.70 -6.89
N TYR A 161 -4.86 -13.03 -8.01
CA TYR A 161 -5.27 -11.64 -8.28
C TYR A 161 -5.86 -11.41 -9.69
N GLY A 162 -5.95 -12.44 -10.53
CA GLY A 162 -6.53 -12.31 -11.87
C GLY A 162 -8.05 -12.14 -11.85
N LEU A 163 -8.57 -11.54 -12.92
CA LEU A 163 -9.99 -11.44 -13.21
C LEU A 163 -10.49 -12.75 -13.82
N ASP A 164 -11.52 -13.33 -13.23
CA ASP A 164 -12.27 -14.44 -13.83
C ASP A 164 -13.11 -13.93 -15.01
N SER A 165 -13.03 -14.61 -16.15
CA SER A 165 -13.83 -14.31 -17.34
C SER A 165 -14.23 -15.58 -18.07
N GLY A 166 -15.15 -16.34 -17.48
CA GLY A 166 -15.75 -17.52 -18.12
C GLY A 166 -14.78 -18.68 -18.19
N ASP A 167 -14.15 -18.88 -19.35
CA ASP A 167 -13.19 -19.97 -19.59
C ASP A 167 -11.74 -19.60 -19.23
N VAL A 168 -11.45 -18.32 -18.96
CA VAL A 168 -10.10 -17.82 -18.64
C VAL A 168 -10.02 -17.10 -17.30
N ILE A 169 -8.81 -16.99 -16.76
CA ILE A 169 -8.44 -16.05 -15.69
C ILE A 169 -7.31 -15.17 -16.25
N TYR A 170 -7.45 -13.85 -16.19
CA TYR A 170 -6.53 -12.91 -16.86
C TYR A 170 -6.08 -11.74 -15.99
N GLY A 171 -4.97 -11.11 -16.34
CA GLY A 171 -4.41 -9.96 -15.64
C GLY A 171 -3.40 -9.19 -16.47
N VAL A 172 -2.94 -8.05 -15.96
CA VAL A 172 -1.89 -7.25 -16.60
C VAL A 172 -0.57 -7.56 -15.92
N LEU A 173 0.32 -8.26 -16.63
CA LEU A 173 1.64 -8.64 -16.12
C LEU A 173 2.74 -7.95 -16.93
N ILE A 174 3.92 -7.88 -16.34
CA ILE A 174 5.19 -7.59 -17.02
C ILE A 174 6.13 -8.70 -16.56
N LEU A 175 6.61 -9.50 -17.52
CA LEU A 175 7.42 -10.68 -17.26
C LEU A 175 8.87 -10.35 -17.64
N GLN A 176 9.78 -10.52 -16.68
CA GLN A 176 11.18 -10.17 -16.83
C GLN A 176 12.07 -11.40 -16.59
N VAL A 177 13.16 -11.52 -17.33
CA VAL A 177 14.12 -12.65 -17.29
C VAL A 177 15.58 -12.16 -17.23
N GLY A 178 15.84 -10.90 -17.54
CA GLY A 178 17.13 -10.23 -17.37
C GLY A 178 16.98 -8.71 -17.29
N SER A 179 18.09 -7.99 -17.30
CA SER A 179 18.14 -6.52 -17.10
C SER A 179 17.97 -5.69 -18.38
N THR A 180 17.73 -6.31 -19.54
CA THR A 180 17.59 -5.65 -20.85
C THR A 180 16.48 -6.32 -21.68
N GLY A 181 15.92 -5.63 -22.67
CA GLY A 181 14.97 -6.25 -23.60
C GLY A 181 14.10 -5.27 -24.39
N SER A 182 12.98 -5.77 -24.89
CA SER A 182 12.16 -5.17 -25.95
C SER A 182 10.68 -5.31 -25.63
N TYR A 183 9.88 -4.30 -25.96
CA TYR A 183 8.45 -4.31 -25.68
C TYR A 183 7.68 -5.21 -26.66
N LEU A 184 6.77 -6.04 -26.13
CA LEU A 184 5.97 -7.01 -26.89
C LEU A 184 4.50 -6.94 -26.47
N THR A 185 3.76 -6.00 -27.06
CA THR A 185 2.36 -5.70 -26.71
C THR A 185 1.37 -6.66 -27.38
N ARG A 186 1.31 -7.92 -26.91
CA ARG A 186 0.28 -8.88 -27.32
C ARG A 186 -0.24 -9.71 -26.13
N PRO A 187 -1.48 -10.23 -26.20
CA PRO A 187 -1.94 -11.25 -25.26
C PRO A 187 -1.03 -12.49 -25.25
N CYS A 188 -0.95 -13.17 -24.11
CA CYS A 188 -0.29 -14.47 -24.02
C CYS A 188 -1.04 -15.42 -23.07
N ASP A 189 -1.27 -16.65 -23.54
CA ASP A 189 -1.61 -17.77 -22.69
C ASP A 189 -0.36 -18.29 -21.98
N VAL A 190 -0.29 -18.12 -20.65
CA VAL A 190 0.87 -18.53 -19.82
C VAL A 190 1.02 -20.06 -19.76
N LEU A 191 -0.02 -20.82 -20.13
CA LEU A 191 0.00 -22.27 -20.23
C LEU A 191 0.32 -22.75 -21.65
N GLN A 192 -0.29 -22.18 -22.69
CA GLN A 192 -0.17 -22.69 -24.07
C GLN A 192 0.89 -21.97 -24.93
N GLU A 193 1.16 -20.69 -24.69
CA GLU A 193 2.07 -19.87 -25.50
C GLU A 193 3.42 -19.55 -24.81
N TRP A 194 3.74 -20.25 -23.71
CA TRP A 194 4.98 -20.01 -22.97
C TRP A 194 6.23 -20.25 -23.85
N PRO A 195 7.23 -19.34 -23.87
CA PRO A 195 7.44 -18.22 -22.96
C PRO A 195 7.01 -16.85 -23.50
N CYS A 196 5.86 -16.76 -24.17
CA CYS A 196 5.21 -15.54 -24.70
C CYS A 196 5.98 -14.74 -25.77
N GLY A 197 7.29 -14.98 -25.93
CA GLY A 197 8.22 -14.19 -26.72
C GLY A 197 9.54 -13.85 -26.01
N LEU A 198 9.68 -14.19 -24.71
CA LEU A 198 10.86 -13.90 -23.88
C LEU A 198 12.19 -14.48 -24.44
N GLU A 199 12.14 -15.49 -25.32
CA GLU A 199 13.31 -16.01 -26.05
C GLU A 199 13.99 -14.95 -26.93
N LYS A 200 13.24 -13.90 -27.31
CA LYS A 200 13.69 -12.83 -28.22
C LYS A 200 13.94 -11.50 -27.50
N SER A 201 13.61 -11.41 -26.20
CA SER A 201 13.91 -10.27 -25.34
C SER A 201 13.81 -10.65 -23.87
N ALA A 202 14.84 -10.36 -23.07
CA ALA A 202 14.86 -10.70 -21.63
C ALA A 202 13.96 -9.80 -20.75
N PHE A 203 13.04 -9.07 -21.37
CA PHE A 203 11.97 -8.26 -20.79
C PHE A 203 10.75 -8.33 -21.73
N LEU A 204 9.54 -8.40 -21.17
CA LEU A 204 8.28 -8.45 -21.92
C LEU A 204 7.13 -7.84 -21.10
N ILE A 205 6.50 -6.76 -21.61
CA ILE A 205 5.24 -6.24 -21.04
C ILE A 205 4.07 -7.09 -21.52
N ALA A 206 3.57 -7.99 -20.67
CA ALA A 206 2.53 -8.98 -20.98
C ALA A 206 1.12 -8.38 -20.82
N THR A 207 0.77 -7.48 -21.74
CA THR A 207 -0.58 -6.89 -21.83
C THR A 207 -1.46 -7.67 -22.83
N PRO A 208 -2.46 -8.45 -22.38
CA PRO A 208 -2.65 -9.09 -21.07
C PRO A 208 -2.06 -10.52 -21.01
N ALA A 209 -1.77 -11.01 -19.80
CA ALA A 209 -1.47 -12.42 -19.56
C ALA A 209 -2.73 -13.16 -19.08
N PHE A 210 -2.93 -14.40 -19.53
CA PHE A 210 -4.07 -15.21 -19.09
C PHE A 210 -3.73 -16.71 -18.97
N VAL A 211 -4.61 -17.44 -18.31
CA VAL A 211 -4.64 -18.91 -18.25
C VAL A 211 -6.02 -19.42 -18.61
N GLN A 212 -6.10 -20.46 -19.45
CA GLN A 212 -7.35 -21.17 -19.71
C GLN A 212 -7.65 -22.14 -18.56
N LYS A 213 -8.87 -22.09 -18.02
CA LYS A 213 -9.25 -22.91 -16.84
C LYS A 213 -9.16 -24.40 -17.10
N ARG A 214 -9.54 -24.85 -18.31
CA ARG A 214 -9.45 -26.25 -18.76
C ARG A 214 -8.02 -26.82 -18.73
N ASP A 215 -7.01 -25.95 -18.81
CA ASP A 215 -5.60 -26.36 -18.90
C ASP A 215 -4.88 -26.28 -17.54
N LEU A 216 -5.53 -25.71 -16.51
CA LEU A 216 -4.98 -25.62 -15.16
C LEU A 216 -4.75 -26.99 -14.51
N GLU A 217 -5.67 -27.95 -14.69
CA GLU A 217 -5.56 -29.29 -14.09
C GLU A 217 -4.33 -30.06 -14.61
N ALA A 218 -3.96 -29.86 -15.88
CA ALA A 218 -2.77 -30.46 -16.48
C ALA A 218 -1.45 -29.78 -16.04
N PHE A 219 -1.50 -28.51 -15.61
CA PHE A 219 -0.33 -27.74 -15.23
C PHE A 219 -0.05 -27.72 -13.72
N TYR A 220 -1.10 -27.71 -12.89
CA TYR A 220 -1.02 -27.41 -11.46
C TYR A 220 -0.59 -28.61 -10.59
N THR A 221 0.59 -29.17 -10.88
CA THR A 221 1.38 -29.85 -9.86
C THR A 221 2.07 -28.79 -9.01
N ALA A 222 1.87 -28.80 -7.69
CA ALA A 222 2.56 -27.87 -6.80
C ALA A 222 4.08 -28.17 -6.78
N LYS A 223 4.89 -27.15 -7.08
CA LYS A 223 6.36 -27.21 -7.10
C LYS A 223 6.98 -26.27 -6.04
N PRO A 224 7.01 -26.65 -4.74
CA PRO A 224 7.53 -25.80 -3.66
C PRO A 224 8.98 -25.33 -3.82
N GLU A 225 9.77 -26.03 -4.63
CA GLU A 225 11.15 -25.72 -4.99
C GLU A 225 11.31 -24.50 -5.89
N ILE A 226 10.30 -24.15 -6.70
CA ILE A 226 10.29 -22.88 -7.46
C ILE A 226 10.24 -21.69 -6.50
N TYR A 227 9.49 -21.84 -5.40
CA TYR A 227 9.34 -20.84 -4.34
C TYR A 227 10.54 -20.81 -3.36
N LYS A 228 11.75 -21.02 -3.89
CA LYS A 228 13.05 -20.92 -3.20
C LYS A 228 14.08 -20.13 -4.01
N ARG A 229 13.62 -19.34 -4.99
CA ARG A 229 14.45 -18.58 -5.94
C ARG A 229 14.33 -17.08 -5.67
N ASP A 230 15.46 -16.43 -5.39
CA ASP A 230 15.54 -15.03 -4.94
C ASP A 230 15.64 -14.06 -6.13
N VAL A 231 14.51 -13.47 -6.54
CA VAL A 231 14.40 -12.60 -7.75
C VAL A 231 13.21 -11.58 -7.62
N TYR A 232 13.15 -10.40 -8.29
CA TYR A 232 13.98 -9.17 -8.05
C TYR A 232 13.78 -7.92 -9.02
N ASP A 233 12.58 -7.37 -9.22
CA ASP A 233 12.19 -6.23 -10.13
C ASP A 233 11.66 -4.90 -9.43
N PRO A 234 11.00 -3.83 -9.98
CA PRO A 234 11.03 -2.48 -9.34
C PRO A 234 9.88 -1.81 -8.48
N HIS A 235 8.73 -2.39 -8.04
CA HIS A 235 7.59 -1.59 -7.47
C HIS A 235 6.70 -2.20 -6.31
N GLY A 236 6.86 -1.81 -5.03
CA GLY A 236 6.17 -2.47 -3.88
C GLY A 236 4.78 -1.96 -3.42
N ASN A 237 3.79 -2.86 -3.34
CA ASN A 237 2.43 -2.65 -2.80
C ASN A 237 2.21 -3.18 -1.36
N PHE A 238 3.27 -3.62 -0.67
CA PHE A 238 3.20 -4.36 0.60
C PHE A 238 3.88 -3.62 1.76
N VAL A 239 3.35 -3.75 2.98
CA VAL A 239 3.87 -3.14 4.21
C VAL A 239 3.93 -4.18 5.34
N ILE A 240 4.93 -4.09 6.21
CA ILE A 240 5.14 -4.98 7.36
C ILE A 240 4.98 -4.17 8.64
N ALA A 241 4.24 -4.71 9.61
CA ALA A 241 4.21 -4.21 10.99
C ALA A 241 4.09 -5.39 11.98
N ASP A 242 2.95 -5.55 12.65
CA ASP A 242 2.55 -6.79 13.33
C ASP A 242 2.08 -7.87 12.33
N ARG A 243 1.65 -7.44 11.14
CA ARG A 243 1.15 -8.26 10.03
C ARG A 243 1.74 -7.83 8.70
N LEU A 244 1.55 -8.65 7.67
CA LEU A 244 1.83 -8.31 6.28
C LEU A 244 0.56 -7.74 5.63
N TYR A 245 0.64 -6.49 5.19
CA TYR A 245 -0.47 -5.72 4.62
C TYR A 245 -0.25 -5.53 3.12
N HIS A 246 -1.30 -5.71 2.32
CA HIS A 246 -1.29 -5.47 0.88
C HIS A 246 -2.26 -4.34 0.52
N TYR A 247 -1.75 -3.26 -0.06
CA TYR A 247 -2.50 -2.06 -0.42
C TYR A 247 -2.70 -1.93 -1.94
N SER A 248 -3.76 -1.26 -2.36
CA SER A 248 -3.87 -0.79 -3.74
C SER A 248 -3.01 0.47 -3.96
N PRO A 249 -2.74 0.85 -5.22
CA PRO A 249 -2.18 2.15 -5.58
C PRO A 249 -3.02 3.34 -5.13
N ARG A 250 -4.27 3.15 -4.67
CA ARG A 250 -5.08 4.20 -4.01
C ARG A 250 -4.95 4.19 -2.48
N GLY A 251 -4.01 3.40 -1.94
CA GLY A 251 -3.82 3.20 -0.51
C GLY A 251 -4.95 2.43 0.19
N VAL A 252 -5.86 1.77 -0.54
CA VAL A 252 -6.93 0.95 0.06
C VAL A 252 -6.32 -0.36 0.54
N LEU A 253 -6.55 -0.73 1.81
CA LEU A 253 -6.07 -2.00 2.33
C LEU A 253 -6.90 -3.17 1.76
N LEU A 254 -6.25 -4.03 0.97
CA LEU A 254 -6.90 -5.14 0.28
C LEU A 254 -6.89 -6.41 1.12
N ARG A 255 -5.73 -6.76 1.69
CA ARG A 255 -5.50 -8.02 2.41
C ARG A 255 -4.56 -7.83 3.59
N GLN A 256 -4.82 -8.59 4.65
CA GLN A 256 -3.99 -8.72 5.83
C GLN A 256 -3.53 -10.19 5.95
N LEU A 257 -2.28 -10.42 6.35
CA LEU A 257 -1.63 -11.73 6.46
C LEU A 257 -0.81 -11.83 7.74
N GLU A 258 -0.72 -13.03 8.33
CA GLU A 258 0.16 -13.27 9.48
C GLU A 258 1.64 -13.23 9.06
N LEU A 259 2.50 -12.68 9.92
CA LEU A 259 3.96 -12.68 9.72
C LEU A 259 4.60 -14.03 10.10
N ASP A 260 4.20 -15.06 9.38
CA ASP A 260 4.96 -16.31 9.30
C ASP A 260 5.89 -16.33 8.08
N GLU A 261 6.88 -17.22 8.14
CA GLU A 261 7.92 -17.35 7.11
C GLU A 261 7.38 -17.87 5.77
N ALA A 262 6.27 -18.59 5.75
CA ALA A 262 5.67 -19.10 4.51
C ALA A 262 4.93 -17.99 3.75
N ASN A 263 4.15 -17.15 4.45
CA ASN A 263 3.52 -15.96 3.89
C ASN A 263 4.56 -14.96 3.39
N LEU A 264 5.57 -14.65 4.22
CA LEU A 264 6.64 -13.71 3.85
C LEU A 264 7.40 -14.17 2.59
N ARG A 265 7.84 -15.44 2.53
CA ARG A 265 8.51 -15.99 1.34
C ARG A 265 7.58 -15.99 0.12
N LYS A 266 6.32 -16.43 0.25
CA LYS A 266 5.37 -16.50 -0.88
C LYS A 266 5.08 -15.13 -1.47
N GLU A 267 4.90 -14.10 -0.65
CA GLU A 267 4.59 -12.76 -1.15
C GLU A 267 5.88 -12.04 -1.65
N ALA A 268 7.04 -12.18 -0.96
CA ALA A 268 8.31 -11.59 -1.39
C ALA A 268 8.80 -12.06 -2.77
N GLN A 269 8.48 -13.30 -3.17
CA GLN A 269 8.86 -13.88 -4.46
C GLN A 269 7.96 -13.49 -5.64
N LYS A 270 6.88 -12.76 -5.37
CA LYS A 270 6.09 -12.01 -6.38
C LYS A 270 6.58 -10.56 -6.47
N LEU A 271 7.69 -10.25 -5.79
CA LEU A 271 8.18 -8.90 -5.58
C LEU A 271 9.68 -8.78 -5.97
N LEU A 272 10.31 -7.69 -5.56
CA LEU A 272 10.92 -6.75 -6.49
C LEU A 272 12.22 -6.15 -5.85
N PRO A 273 13.52 -6.37 -6.23
CA PRO A 273 14.54 -6.73 -5.21
C PRO A 273 14.61 -5.75 -4.05
N ASP A 274 14.70 -4.47 -4.37
CA ASP A 274 14.75 -3.34 -3.47
C ASP A 274 13.61 -3.40 -2.47
N HIS A 275 12.40 -3.79 -2.89
CA HIS A 275 11.18 -4.09 -2.11
C HIS A 275 11.16 -5.49 -1.46
N ALA A 276 11.69 -6.53 -2.13
CA ALA A 276 11.82 -7.87 -1.54
C ALA A 276 12.84 -7.89 -0.38
N PHE A 277 13.80 -6.98 -0.38
CA PHE A 277 14.76 -6.71 0.68
C PHE A 277 14.06 -6.21 1.96
N TYR A 278 13.09 -5.28 1.85
CA TYR A 278 12.22 -4.87 2.95
C TYR A 278 11.38 -6.04 3.51
N LEU A 279 11.13 -7.12 2.74
CA LEU A 279 10.35 -8.30 3.19
C LEU A 279 11.18 -9.46 3.73
N GLY A 280 12.33 -9.77 3.11
CA GLY A 280 13.16 -10.92 3.48
C GLY A 280 14.27 -10.58 4.48
N GLN A 281 15.00 -9.48 4.28
CA GLN A 281 16.16 -9.14 5.13
C GLN A 281 15.84 -8.13 6.22
N GLU A 282 14.93 -7.17 6.00
CA GLU A 282 14.58 -6.23 7.07
C GLU A 282 13.87 -6.91 8.25
N TRP A 283 13.18 -8.04 8.07
CA TRP A 283 12.69 -8.83 9.21
C TRP A 283 13.82 -9.38 10.08
N ALA A 284 14.93 -9.83 9.47
CA ALA A 284 16.12 -10.24 10.20
C ALA A 284 16.79 -9.05 10.89
N ALA A 285 16.89 -7.89 10.22
CA ALA A 285 17.39 -6.66 10.81
C ALA A 285 16.55 -6.19 11.99
N TYR A 286 15.21 -6.17 11.88
CA TYR A 286 14.28 -5.86 12.95
C TYR A 286 14.39 -6.84 14.13
N LYS A 287 14.51 -8.14 13.87
CA LYS A 287 14.66 -9.17 14.91
C LYS A 287 15.98 -9.06 15.69
N ILE A 288 17.04 -8.56 15.05
CA ILE A 288 18.37 -8.30 15.63
C ILE A 288 18.43 -6.94 16.35
N LEU A 289 17.89 -5.89 15.74
CA LEU A 289 18.04 -4.50 16.19
C LEU A 289 16.89 -4.01 17.10
N ARG A 290 15.70 -4.61 17.01
CA ARG A 290 14.49 -4.33 17.79
C ARG A 290 14.17 -2.84 17.90
N ASP A 291 14.27 -2.27 19.09
CA ASP A 291 14.08 -0.85 19.43
C ASP A 291 15.04 0.11 18.70
N ARG A 292 16.12 -0.40 18.09
CA ARG A 292 17.08 0.35 17.28
C ARG A 292 16.80 0.27 15.78
N TYR A 293 15.74 -0.43 15.38
CA TYR A 293 15.34 -0.53 13.99
C TYR A 293 14.69 0.78 13.53
N VAL A 294 15.32 1.46 12.57
CA VAL A 294 14.82 2.69 11.96
C VAL A 294 14.97 2.56 10.45
N GLN A 295 13.85 2.68 9.74
CA GLN A 295 13.77 2.62 8.29
C GLN A 295 14.68 3.68 7.63
N ASP A 296 15.09 3.45 6.38
CA ASP A 296 15.87 4.37 5.55
C ASP A 296 17.31 4.70 5.98
N ARG A 297 17.83 4.19 7.10
CA ARG A 297 19.18 4.55 7.57
C ARG A 297 20.31 4.19 6.59
N TRP A 298 20.10 3.20 5.71
CA TRP A 298 21.05 2.81 4.66
C TRP A 298 21.44 3.97 3.73
N LYS A 299 20.55 4.94 3.52
CA LYS A 299 20.79 6.15 2.71
C LYS A 299 21.88 7.07 3.28
N THR A 300 22.25 6.90 4.56
CA THR A 300 23.30 7.71 5.22
C THR A 300 24.70 7.09 5.20
N ALA A 301 24.86 5.83 4.76
CA ALA A 301 26.17 5.16 4.73
C ALA A 301 27.07 5.55 3.54
N GLY A 302 26.55 6.27 2.54
CA GLY A 302 27.26 6.58 1.29
C GLY A 302 28.09 7.88 1.27
N ALA A 303 28.13 8.67 2.35
CA ALA A 303 28.75 9.99 2.36
C ALA A 303 29.55 10.26 3.66
N GLY A 304 30.76 9.70 3.77
CA GLY A 304 31.47 9.65 5.07
C GLY A 304 33.01 9.54 5.14
N GLY A 305 33.75 9.43 4.03
CA GLY A 305 35.19 9.78 3.92
C GLY A 305 36.27 9.00 4.73
N GLY A 306 37.37 8.65 4.04
CA GLY A 306 38.67 8.27 4.61
C GLY A 306 38.83 6.80 5.01
N ILE A 307 39.99 6.16 4.83
CA ILE A 307 41.31 6.64 4.32
C ILE A 307 41.67 5.85 3.06
#